data_AF-A0A848X0K1-F1
#
_entry.id   AF-A0A848X0K1-F1
#
_cell.length_a   1.000
_cell.length_b   1.000
_cell.length_c   1.000
_cell.angle_alpha   90.00
_cell.angle_beta   90.00
_cell.angle_gamma   90.00
#
_symmetry.space_group_name_H-M   'P 1'
#
loop_
_entity.id
_entity.type
_entity.pdbx_description
1 polymer ?
#
loop_
_entity_poly.entity_id
_entity_poly.type
_entity_poly.pdbx_seq_one_letter_code
_entity_poly.pdbx_strand_id
1 'polypeptide(L)'
;MLRKCSMGFGGVALTALSAQANSLNSTGRPSATRNPLAPRPGHFPARAKNVIFLYMDGGPSQVDTFDYKPVLEKYDGQDPRTAIGNLAPTQFDNIGKVLKNQWEFKQRGDSGTWVSELFPYIAEREVVDELAVVKSMTSKFSEHTSANYFLHTGSGFQGRPSMGAWFGYGLGTENQDLPGFVVLNGGLIPPGGLDCFGSGFLPAAYQGSIFLPKEQPIANVKPTEANPKLQTNKLDVLRKLDRDSL
;
A
#
# COMPACT_ATOMS: atom_id res chain seq x y z
N MET A 1 15.38 -29.67 -28.65
CA MET A 1 14.29 -28.89 -29.30
C MET A 1 14.61 -27.41 -29.41
N LEU A 2 14.80 -26.67 -28.31
CA LEU A 2 14.95 -25.19 -28.31
C LEU A 2 16.12 -24.63 -29.14
N ARG A 3 17.20 -25.40 -29.33
CA ARG A 3 18.34 -25.02 -30.21
C ARG A 3 18.13 -25.35 -31.70
N LYS A 4 17.11 -26.13 -32.05
CA LYS A 4 16.93 -26.70 -33.41
C LYS A 4 15.61 -26.30 -34.07
N CYS A 5 14.55 -26.06 -33.30
CA CYS A 5 13.27 -25.55 -33.83
C CYS A 5 13.32 -24.03 -34.00
N SER A 6 12.71 -23.51 -35.07
CA SER A 6 12.65 -22.06 -35.40
C SER A 6 14.01 -21.36 -35.35
N MET A 7 15.02 -21.95 -36.00
CA MET A 7 16.40 -21.42 -36.06
C MET A 7 17.06 -21.17 -34.70
N GLY A 8 16.59 -21.82 -33.62
CA GLY A 8 17.19 -21.66 -32.30
C GLY A 8 16.75 -20.42 -31.53
N PHE A 9 15.72 -19.69 -32.00
CA PHE A 9 15.17 -18.51 -31.31
C PHE A 9 14.68 -18.84 -29.88
N GLY A 10 14.13 -20.04 -29.69
CA GLY A 10 13.77 -20.54 -28.35
C GLY A 10 14.97 -20.69 -27.41
N GLY A 11 16.17 -20.92 -27.95
CA GLY A 11 17.43 -20.92 -27.19
C GLY A 11 17.83 -19.52 -26.71
N VAL A 12 17.54 -18.48 -27.48
CA VAL A 12 17.77 -17.08 -27.07
C VAL A 12 16.86 -16.71 -25.91
N ALA A 13 15.56 -17.02 -26.02
CA ALA A 13 14.60 -16.81 -24.93
C ALA A 13 14.99 -17.58 -23.66
N LEU A 14 15.39 -18.87 -23.79
CA LEU A 14 15.85 -19.65 -22.64
C LEU A 14 17.12 -19.07 -22.01
N THR A 15 18.07 -18.58 -22.82
CA THR A 15 19.31 -17.99 -22.31
C THR A 15 19.03 -16.70 -21.55
N ALA A 16 18.13 -15.85 -22.08
CA ALA A 16 17.68 -14.63 -21.41
C ALA A 16 16.97 -14.95 -20.07
N LEU A 17 16.03 -15.90 -20.07
CA LEU A 17 15.32 -16.34 -18.86
C LEU A 17 16.26 -16.99 -17.84
N SER A 18 17.25 -17.76 -18.30
CA SER A 18 18.24 -18.41 -17.42
C SER A 18 19.22 -17.40 -16.82
N ALA A 19 19.63 -16.39 -17.59
CA ALA A 19 20.44 -15.28 -17.09
C ALA A 19 19.67 -14.46 -16.04
N GLN A 20 18.39 -14.22 -16.27
CA GLN A 20 17.50 -13.56 -15.31
C GLN A 20 17.34 -14.41 -14.03
N ALA A 21 17.06 -15.71 -14.16
CA ALA A 21 16.94 -16.63 -13.02
C ALA A 21 18.23 -16.74 -12.19
N ASN A 22 19.40 -16.74 -12.84
CA ASN A 22 20.69 -16.75 -12.13
C ASN A 22 20.99 -15.42 -11.41
N SER A 23 20.48 -14.29 -11.92
CA SER A 23 20.56 -13.01 -11.22
C SER A 23 19.75 -12.99 -9.92
N LEU A 24 18.63 -13.73 -9.86
CA LEU A 24 17.80 -13.87 -8.66
C LEU A 24 18.46 -14.74 -7.56
N ASN A 25 19.33 -15.68 -7.96
CA ASN A 25 19.92 -16.69 -7.07
C ASN A 25 21.28 -16.33 -6.48
N SER A 26 21.90 -15.20 -6.86
CA SER A 26 23.23 -14.86 -6.33
C SER A 26 23.15 -14.15 -4.97
N THR A 27 23.61 -14.83 -3.93
CA THR A 27 23.66 -14.36 -2.53
C THR A 27 24.92 -13.53 -2.18
N GLY A 28 25.61 -12.93 -3.16
CA GLY A 28 26.91 -12.28 -2.93
C GLY A 28 27.11 -10.92 -3.62
N ARG A 29 27.33 -9.89 -2.78
CA ARG A 29 27.82 -8.52 -3.03
C ARG A 29 27.08 -7.62 -4.05
N PRO A 30 26.79 -6.35 -3.71
CA PRO A 30 26.18 -5.41 -4.63
C PRO A 30 27.24 -4.89 -5.63
N SER A 31 27.13 -5.32 -6.89
CA SER A 31 27.76 -4.60 -8.01
C SER A 31 26.92 -3.36 -8.31
N ALA A 32 27.58 -2.22 -8.53
CA ALA A 32 26.99 -0.90 -8.80
C ALA A 32 26.11 -0.80 -10.07
N THR A 33 25.81 -1.93 -10.72
CA THR A 33 25.08 -2.03 -11.99
C THR A 33 23.79 -2.85 -11.91
N ARG A 34 23.38 -3.29 -10.70
CA ARG A 34 22.12 -4.03 -10.54
C ARG A 34 20.92 -3.10 -10.66
N ASN A 35 20.01 -3.42 -11.57
CA ASN A 35 18.65 -2.87 -11.59
C ASN A 35 18.09 -2.95 -10.15
N PRO A 36 17.85 -1.81 -9.46
CA PRO A 36 17.38 -1.82 -8.08
C PRO A 36 16.03 -2.52 -7.94
N LEU A 37 15.26 -2.59 -9.02
CA LEU A 37 13.96 -3.22 -9.09
C LEU A 37 14.01 -4.71 -9.46
N ALA A 38 15.18 -5.30 -9.68
CA ALA A 38 15.29 -6.73 -9.95
C ALA A 38 14.63 -7.54 -8.81
N PRO A 39 13.82 -8.58 -9.12
CA PRO A 39 13.16 -9.37 -8.10
C PRO A 39 14.17 -9.98 -7.12
N ARG A 40 13.73 -10.22 -5.89
CA ARG A 40 14.58 -10.82 -4.84
C ARG A 40 13.78 -11.87 -4.08
N PRO A 41 14.41 -13.00 -3.71
CA PRO A 41 13.76 -13.97 -2.85
C PRO A 41 13.47 -13.33 -1.48
N GLY A 42 12.26 -13.56 -0.95
CA GLY A 42 11.94 -13.20 0.42
C GLY A 42 12.72 -14.04 1.43
N HIS A 43 12.81 -13.58 2.68
CA HIS A 43 13.46 -14.33 3.77
C HIS A 43 12.77 -15.66 4.09
N PHE A 44 11.47 -15.75 3.79
CA PHE A 44 10.65 -16.93 4.04
C PHE A 44 9.88 -17.32 2.77
N PRO A 45 9.52 -18.61 2.60
CA PRO A 45 8.61 -19.03 1.54
C PRO A 45 7.27 -18.28 1.65
N ALA A 46 6.88 -17.58 0.58
CA ALA A 46 5.62 -16.85 0.54
C ALA A 46 4.43 -17.80 0.54
N ARG A 47 3.48 -17.59 1.45
CA ARG A 47 2.20 -18.33 1.49
C ARG A 47 1.12 -17.72 0.60
N ALA A 48 1.22 -16.42 0.31
CA ALA A 48 0.34 -15.69 -0.60
C ALA A 48 1.17 -15.09 -1.73
N LYS A 49 0.61 -15.09 -2.94
CA LYS A 49 1.23 -14.45 -4.13
C LYS A 49 0.71 -13.04 -4.35
N ASN A 50 -0.56 -12.81 -4.04
CA ASN A 50 -1.24 -11.54 -4.24
C ASN A 50 -1.92 -11.15 -2.93
N VAL A 51 -1.83 -9.86 -2.58
CA VAL A 51 -2.49 -9.29 -1.41
C VAL A 51 -3.34 -8.11 -1.87
N ILE A 52 -4.62 -8.14 -1.57
CA ILE A 52 -5.53 -7.02 -1.77
C ILE A 52 -5.68 -6.33 -0.42
N PHE A 53 -5.17 -5.11 -0.31
CA PHE A 53 -5.31 -4.28 0.88
C PHE A 53 -6.34 -3.18 0.61
N LEU A 54 -7.42 -3.20 1.37
CA LEU A 54 -8.46 -2.19 1.30
C LEU A 54 -8.35 -1.28 2.53
N TYR A 55 -8.14 0.00 2.28
CA TYR A 55 -8.21 1.04 3.28
C TYR A 55 -9.44 1.90 3.02
N MET A 56 -10.30 2.04 4.03
CA MET A 56 -11.56 2.77 3.94
C MET A 56 -11.45 4.06 4.74
N ASP A 57 -10.91 5.11 4.12
CA ASP A 57 -10.88 6.45 4.72
C ASP A 57 -12.32 6.96 4.88
N GLY A 58 -12.69 7.36 6.10
CA GLY A 58 -14.08 7.69 6.45
C GLY A 58 -15.05 6.49 6.40
N GLY A 59 -14.53 5.26 6.43
CA GLY A 59 -15.35 4.04 6.46
C GLY A 59 -16.12 3.86 7.78
N PRO A 60 -16.98 2.82 7.85
CA PRO A 60 -17.74 2.51 9.05
C PRO A 60 -16.84 2.27 10.26
N SER A 61 -17.31 2.69 11.44
CA SER A 61 -16.58 2.52 12.70
C SER A 61 -16.36 1.05 13.05
N GLN A 62 -15.23 0.73 13.68
CA GLN A 62 -14.93 -0.64 14.11
C GLN A 62 -15.97 -1.18 15.12
N VAL A 63 -16.52 -0.31 15.98
CA VAL A 63 -17.52 -0.69 16.99
C VAL A 63 -18.91 -0.92 16.39
N ASP A 64 -19.12 -0.47 15.15
CA ASP A 64 -20.36 -0.68 14.38
C ASP A 64 -20.26 -1.86 13.40
N THR A 65 -19.07 -2.46 13.28
CA THR A 65 -18.77 -3.52 12.29
C THR A 65 -18.51 -4.87 12.97
N PHE A 66 -17.33 -5.08 13.56
CA PHE A 66 -16.86 -6.37 14.08
C PHE A 66 -16.40 -6.33 15.55
N ASP A 67 -16.39 -5.15 16.16
CA ASP A 67 -15.95 -4.95 17.54
C ASP A 67 -17.10 -4.60 18.49
N TYR A 68 -17.99 -5.56 18.74
CA TYR A 68 -19.10 -5.38 19.67
C TYR A 68 -18.63 -4.91 21.05
N LYS A 69 -19.12 -3.74 21.49
CA LYS A 69 -18.87 -3.16 22.80
C LYS A 69 -20.20 -3.01 23.56
N PRO A 70 -20.61 -4.00 24.38
CA PRO A 70 -21.86 -3.91 25.15
C PRO A 70 -21.87 -2.74 26.14
N VAL A 71 -20.68 -2.28 26.55
CA VAL A 71 -20.52 -1.11 27.43
C VAL A 71 -21.06 0.18 26.80
N LEU A 72 -21.16 0.29 25.47
CA LEU A 72 -21.75 1.45 24.81
C LEU A 72 -23.25 1.58 25.10
N GLU A 73 -23.96 0.47 25.28
CA GLU A 73 -25.38 0.48 25.65
C GLU A 73 -25.59 1.03 27.06
N LYS A 74 -24.69 0.66 28.00
CA LYS A 74 -24.73 1.13 29.39
C LYS A 74 -24.58 2.66 29.48
N TYR A 75 -23.77 3.25 28.62
CA TYR A 75 -23.42 4.67 28.67
C TYR A 75 -24.12 5.52 27.60
N ASP A 76 -25.08 4.96 26.86
CA ASP A 76 -25.79 5.65 25.79
C ASP A 76 -26.35 7.00 26.25
N GLY A 77 -26.11 8.05 25.47
CA GLY A 77 -26.55 9.41 25.75
C GLY A 77 -25.83 10.13 26.90
N GLN A 78 -24.86 9.49 27.56
CA GLN A 78 -24.05 10.10 28.61
C GLN A 78 -22.86 10.87 28.03
N ASP A 79 -22.33 11.81 28.81
CA ASP A 79 -21.08 12.51 28.48
C ASP A 79 -19.91 11.52 28.58
N PRO A 80 -19.12 11.30 27.51
CA PRO A 80 -17.99 10.40 27.57
C PRO A 80 -16.96 10.79 28.64
N ARG A 81 -16.82 12.08 28.98
CA ARG A 81 -15.89 12.54 30.03
C ARG A 81 -16.24 11.99 31.42
N THR A 82 -17.51 11.68 31.68
CA THR A 82 -17.96 11.07 32.93
C THR A 82 -18.09 9.56 32.82
N ALA A 83 -18.46 9.05 31.64
CA ALA A 83 -18.70 7.63 31.40
C ALA A 83 -17.42 6.79 31.24
N ILE A 84 -16.44 7.29 30.47
CA ILE A 84 -15.19 6.58 30.14
C ILE A 84 -13.93 7.24 30.74
N GLY A 85 -14.09 8.43 31.33
CA GLY A 85 -13.02 9.15 32.02
C GLY A 85 -12.26 10.12 31.13
N ASN A 86 -10.94 10.24 31.33
CA ASN A 86 -10.12 11.23 30.63
C ASN A 86 -10.02 10.93 29.13
N LEU A 87 -10.52 11.87 28.33
CA LEU A 87 -10.36 11.90 26.88
C LEU A 87 -9.21 12.81 26.48
N ALA A 88 -8.43 12.38 25.50
CA ALA A 88 -7.52 13.29 24.82
C ALA A 88 -8.34 14.36 24.06
N PRO A 89 -7.91 15.63 24.05
CA PRO A 89 -8.55 16.66 23.25
C PRO A 89 -8.56 16.26 21.78
N THR A 90 -9.68 16.52 21.09
CA THR A 90 -9.77 16.39 19.63
C THR A 90 -9.53 17.75 18.97
N GLN A 91 -9.21 17.78 17.67
CA GLN A 91 -8.93 19.02 16.94
C GLN A 91 -9.97 20.14 17.17
N PHE A 92 -11.25 19.77 17.23
CA PHE A 92 -12.35 20.73 17.41
C PHE A 92 -12.93 20.75 18.83
N ASP A 93 -12.56 19.77 19.66
CA ASP A 93 -13.06 19.52 21.03
C ASP A 93 -14.59 19.57 21.22
N ASN A 94 -15.35 19.46 20.12
CA ASN A 94 -16.81 19.40 20.12
C ASN A 94 -17.28 17.95 20.31
N ILE A 95 -17.05 17.44 21.52
CA ILE A 95 -17.31 16.03 21.86
C ILE A 95 -18.82 15.82 22.04
N GLY A 96 -19.39 14.91 21.24
CA GLY A 96 -20.77 14.46 21.38
C GLY A 96 -21.01 13.55 22.59
N LYS A 97 -22.21 12.97 22.66
CA LYS A 97 -22.54 11.95 23.66
C LYS A 97 -22.07 10.57 23.20
N VAL A 98 -21.90 9.66 24.16
CA VAL A 98 -21.73 8.23 23.83
C VAL A 98 -22.96 7.76 23.06
N LEU A 99 -22.71 7.11 21.93
CA LEU A 99 -23.75 6.51 21.08
C LEU A 99 -23.67 4.99 21.23
N LYS A 100 -24.78 4.35 21.57
CA LYS A 100 -24.88 2.88 21.53
C LYS A 100 -24.79 2.35 20.10
N ASN A 101 -24.57 1.05 20.00
CA ASN A 101 -24.64 0.33 18.72
C ASN A 101 -25.97 0.62 18.02
N GLN A 102 -25.91 1.07 16.76
CA GLN A 102 -27.11 1.36 15.96
C GLN A 102 -27.65 0.12 15.22
N TRP A 103 -26.83 -0.93 15.16
CA TRP A 103 -27.15 -2.20 14.53
C TRP A 103 -27.10 -3.33 15.55
N GLU A 104 -27.95 -4.33 15.38
CA GLU A 104 -27.90 -5.53 16.21
C GLU A 104 -26.60 -6.30 15.92
N PHE A 105 -26.01 -6.87 16.98
CA PHE A 105 -24.82 -7.71 16.90
C PHE A 105 -25.18 -9.15 17.25
N LYS A 106 -24.65 -10.09 16.46
CA LYS A 106 -24.79 -11.53 16.70
C LYS A 106 -23.43 -12.21 16.55
N GLN A 107 -23.18 -13.24 17.36
CA GLN A 107 -22.06 -14.15 17.10
C GLN A 107 -22.40 -15.02 15.90
N ARG A 108 -21.47 -15.12 14.95
CA ARG A 108 -21.66 -15.82 13.67
C ARG A 108 -20.56 -16.84 13.45
N GLY A 109 -20.89 -17.86 12.66
CA GLY A 109 -20.00 -18.97 12.33
C GLY A 109 -19.58 -19.80 13.54
N ASP A 110 -18.67 -20.75 13.31
CA ASP A 110 -18.04 -21.56 14.33
C ASP A 110 -16.99 -20.78 15.13
N SER A 111 -16.42 -19.73 14.53
CA SER A 111 -15.50 -18.80 15.19
C SER A 111 -16.16 -17.98 16.31
N GLY A 112 -17.50 -17.87 16.29
CA GLY A 112 -18.24 -17.05 17.25
C GLY A 112 -17.94 -15.56 17.12
N THR A 113 -17.48 -15.12 15.95
CA THR A 113 -17.13 -13.73 15.67
C THR A 113 -18.37 -12.85 15.77
N TRP A 114 -18.27 -11.73 16.50
CA TRP A 114 -19.32 -10.73 16.57
C TRP A 114 -19.39 -9.95 15.24
N VAL A 115 -20.55 -9.97 14.60
CA VAL A 115 -20.80 -9.23 13.35
C VAL A 115 -22.11 -8.44 13.48
N SER A 116 -22.04 -7.17 13.09
CA SER A 116 -23.18 -6.26 12.96
C SER A 116 -24.09 -6.67 11.79
N GLU A 117 -25.40 -6.48 11.94
CA GLU A 117 -26.36 -6.67 10.85
C GLU A 117 -26.15 -5.74 9.64
N LEU A 118 -25.24 -4.77 9.73
CA LEU A 118 -24.77 -3.98 8.60
C LEU A 118 -24.13 -4.84 7.49
N PHE A 119 -23.60 -6.02 7.82
CA PHE A 119 -22.91 -6.90 6.86
C PHE A 119 -23.53 -8.30 6.79
N PRO A 120 -24.77 -8.43 6.28
CA PRO A 120 -25.49 -9.70 6.28
C PRO A 120 -24.76 -10.81 5.50
N TYR A 121 -24.11 -10.45 4.38
CA TYR A 121 -23.35 -11.40 3.55
C TYR A 121 -21.99 -11.76 4.14
N ILE A 122 -21.36 -10.84 4.88
CA ILE A 122 -20.10 -11.16 5.59
C ILE A 122 -20.39 -12.07 6.79
N ALA A 123 -21.57 -11.92 7.40
CA ALA A 123 -22.05 -12.73 8.52
C ALA A 123 -22.42 -14.18 8.13
N GLU A 124 -22.48 -14.51 6.83
CA GLU A 124 -22.66 -15.89 6.36
C GLU A 124 -21.50 -16.76 6.86
N ARG A 125 -21.84 -18.00 7.26
CA ARG A 125 -20.88 -18.91 7.93
C ARG A 125 -19.65 -19.16 7.06
N GLU A 126 -19.88 -19.34 5.76
CA GLU A 126 -18.89 -19.60 4.74
C GLU A 126 -17.89 -18.45 4.55
N VAL A 127 -18.24 -17.23 5.00
CA VAL A 127 -17.37 -16.05 4.91
C VAL A 127 -16.74 -15.74 6.27
N VAL A 128 -17.54 -15.61 7.33
CA VAL A 128 -17.03 -15.15 8.63
C VAL A 128 -15.98 -16.05 9.24
N ASP A 129 -16.06 -17.37 9.01
CA ASP A 129 -15.10 -18.34 9.54
C ASP A 129 -13.76 -18.36 8.78
N GLU A 130 -13.72 -17.73 7.59
CA GLU A 130 -12.49 -17.48 6.82
C GLU A 130 -11.84 -16.13 7.18
N LEU A 131 -12.47 -15.34 8.05
CA LEU A 131 -11.96 -14.03 8.47
C LEU A 131 -11.14 -14.11 9.74
N ALA A 132 -10.02 -13.39 9.75
CA ALA A 132 -9.26 -13.09 10.95
C ALA A 132 -9.47 -11.62 11.34
N VAL A 133 -10.20 -11.36 12.43
CA VAL A 133 -10.45 -10.00 12.93
C VAL A 133 -9.37 -9.60 13.93
N VAL A 134 -8.53 -8.63 13.56
CA VAL A 134 -7.46 -8.12 14.43
C VAL A 134 -7.94 -6.88 15.19
N LYS A 135 -8.28 -7.07 16.47
CA LYS A 135 -8.77 -5.98 17.36
C LYS A 135 -7.65 -5.28 18.15
N SER A 136 -6.42 -5.76 18.02
CA SER A 136 -5.26 -5.25 18.77
C SER A 136 -4.57 -4.06 18.10
N MET A 137 -5.00 -3.64 16.91
CA MET A 137 -4.44 -2.48 16.22
C MET A 137 -4.90 -1.19 16.88
N THR A 138 -3.96 -0.40 17.38
CA THR A 138 -4.21 0.91 17.99
C THR A 138 -3.25 1.95 17.45
N SER A 139 -3.62 3.22 17.56
CA SER A 139 -2.81 4.38 17.18
C SER A 139 -2.65 5.32 18.37
N LYS A 140 -1.54 6.04 18.42
CA LYS A 140 -1.30 7.12 19.40
C LYS A 140 -1.67 8.50 18.86
N PHE A 141 -2.23 8.57 17.65
CA PHE A 141 -2.57 9.80 16.95
C PHE A 141 -4.08 9.96 16.85
N SER A 142 -4.59 11.12 17.25
CA SER A 142 -6.00 11.50 17.12
C SER A 142 -6.32 12.14 15.77
N GLU A 143 -5.30 12.63 15.06
CA GLU A 143 -5.44 13.40 13.83
C GLU A 143 -5.47 12.52 12.58
N HIS A 144 -6.41 12.81 11.66
CA HIS A 144 -6.62 12.05 10.42
C HIS A 144 -5.33 11.91 9.61
N THR A 145 -4.61 13.01 9.35
CA THR A 145 -3.36 13.00 8.57
C THR A 145 -2.29 12.11 9.21
N SER A 146 -2.12 12.19 10.54
CA SER A 146 -1.13 11.39 11.25
C SER A 146 -1.50 9.91 11.27
N ALA A 147 -2.78 9.58 11.41
CA ALA A 147 -3.26 8.20 11.33
C ALA A 147 -3.05 7.59 9.93
N ASN A 148 -3.29 8.37 8.87
CA ASN A 148 -3.03 7.97 7.49
C ASN A 148 -1.54 7.68 7.27
N TYR A 149 -0.64 8.58 7.70
CA TYR A 149 0.79 8.29 7.65
C TYR A 149 1.15 7.04 8.45
N PHE A 150 0.57 6.86 9.64
CA PHE A 150 0.89 5.72 10.49
C PHE A 150 0.51 4.39 9.84
N LEU A 151 -0.67 4.33 9.21
CA LEU A 151 -1.12 3.13 8.50
C LEU A 151 -0.25 2.83 7.27
N HIS A 152 0.09 3.85 6.48
CA HIS A 152 0.80 3.67 5.22
C HIS A 152 2.32 3.57 5.37
N THR A 153 2.92 4.16 6.41
CA THR A 153 4.38 4.31 6.55
C THR A 153 4.92 3.80 7.90
N GLY A 154 4.05 3.40 8.83
CA GLY A 154 4.42 2.98 10.18
C GLY A 154 4.80 4.14 11.12
N SER A 155 4.60 5.39 10.71
CA SER A 155 4.91 6.61 11.48
C SER A 155 3.83 7.65 11.32
N GLY A 156 3.45 8.35 12.39
CA GLY A 156 2.50 9.47 12.31
C GLY A 156 3.07 10.74 11.69
N PHE A 157 4.38 10.77 11.41
CA PHE A 157 5.07 11.86 10.74
C PHE A 157 5.40 11.52 9.29
N GLN A 158 5.38 12.54 8.43
CA GLN A 158 5.80 12.48 7.03
C GLN A 158 7.28 12.05 6.87
N GLY A 159 7.61 11.53 5.69
CA GLY A 159 8.99 11.27 5.26
C GLY A 159 9.50 9.83 5.46
N ARG A 160 8.71 8.94 6.07
CA ARG A 160 9.05 7.51 6.10
C ARG A 160 8.59 6.79 4.82
N PRO A 161 9.29 5.73 4.39
CA PRO A 161 8.88 4.98 3.22
C PRO A 161 7.52 4.32 3.44
N SER A 162 6.67 4.42 2.44
CA SER A 162 5.37 3.77 2.40
C SER A 162 5.50 2.24 2.30
N MET A 163 4.42 1.53 2.63
CA MET A 163 4.30 0.09 2.50
C MET A 163 4.65 -0.40 1.09
N GLY A 164 4.18 0.30 0.05
CA GLY A 164 4.51 -0.03 -1.35
C GLY A 164 6.00 0.16 -1.66
N ALA A 165 6.63 1.22 -1.14
CA ALA A 165 8.07 1.43 -1.30
C ALA A 165 8.89 0.34 -0.59
N TRP A 166 8.46 -0.10 0.60
CA TRP A 166 9.09 -1.22 1.31
C TRP A 166 8.97 -2.55 0.55
N PHE A 167 7.83 -2.82 -0.08
CA PHE A 167 7.67 -4.01 -0.92
C PHE A 167 8.60 -3.98 -2.13
N GLY A 168 8.67 -2.85 -2.84
CA GLY A 168 9.61 -2.69 -3.95
C GLY A 168 11.07 -2.83 -3.51
N TYR A 169 11.43 -2.25 -2.36
CA TYR A 169 12.79 -2.35 -1.83
C TYR A 169 13.16 -3.77 -1.39
N GLY A 170 12.24 -4.48 -0.74
CA GLY A 170 12.48 -5.82 -0.21
C GLY A 170 12.45 -6.91 -1.29
N LEU A 171 11.47 -6.85 -2.19
CA LEU A 171 11.14 -7.92 -3.13
C LEU A 171 11.47 -7.58 -4.59
N GLY A 172 11.68 -6.31 -4.93
CA GLY A 172 11.77 -5.87 -6.33
C GLY A 172 10.42 -5.97 -7.04
N THR A 173 10.45 -6.06 -8.37
CA THR A 173 9.27 -6.29 -9.20
C THR A 173 9.57 -7.30 -10.31
N GLU A 174 8.66 -8.25 -10.51
CA GLU A 174 8.68 -9.16 -11.66
C GLU A 174 8.31 -8.43 -12.96
N ASN A 175 7.54 -7.34 -12.86
CA ASN A 175 7.14 -6.51 -13.98
C ASN A 175 8.32 -5.66 -14.49
N GLN A 176 8.60 -5.76 -15.80
CA GLN A 176 9.64 -4.98 -16.50
C GLN A 176 9.06 -3.85 -17.36
N ASP A 177 7.75 -3.80 -17.54
CA ASP A 177 7.04 -2.88 -18.43
C ASP A 177 6.39 -1.72 -17.68
N LEU A 178 6.16 -1.87 -16.36
CA LEU A 178 5.59 -0.84 -15.49
C LEU A 178 6.48 -0.58 -14.26
N PRO A 179 6.34 0.60 -13.62
CA PRO A 179 6.95 0.86 -12.33
C PRO A 179 6.57 -0.20 -11.29
N GLY A 180 7.51 -0.56 -10.41
CA GLY A 180 7.28 -1.58 -9.38
C GLY A 180 6.25 -1.18 -8.31
N PHE A 181 5.94 0.12 -8.20
CA PHE A 181 4.89 0.63 -7.31
C PHE A 181 4.04 1.67 -8.05
N VAL A 182 2.79 1.30 -8.34
CA VAL A 182 1.82 2.14 -9.06
C VAL A 182 0.70 2.55 -8.10
N VAL A 183 0.34 3.84 -8.13
CA VAL A 183 -0.79 4.41 -7.41
C VAL A 183 -1.80 4.89 -8.43
N LEU A 184 -2.94 4.20 -8.52
CA LEU A 184 -4.05 4.65 -9.35
C LEU A 184 -4.87 5.66 -8.55
N ASN A 185 -4.79 6.93 -8.92
CA ASN A 185 -5.51 7.99 -8.22
C ASN A 185 -6.92 8.15 -8.79
N GLY A 186 -7.90 7.48 -8.20
CA GLY A 186 -9.31 7.52 -8.60
C GLY A 186 -10.06 8.83 -8.30
N GLY A 187 -9.39 9.89 -7.85
CA GLY A 187 -9.99 11.18 -7.54
C GLY A 187 -10.00 11.56 -6.06
N LEU A 188 -9.59 10.65 -5.17
CA LEU A 188 -9.39 10.93 -3.75
C LEU A 188 -7.97 10.54 -3.35
N ILE A 189 -7.23 11.50 -2.80
CA ILE A 189 -5.94 11.26 -2.16
C ILE A 189 -6.19 11.32 -0.65
N PRO A 190 -5.72 10.33 0.14
CA PRO A 190 -5.92 10.35 1.58
C PRO A 190 -5.34 11.61 2.23
N PRO A 191 -5.87 12.04 3.41
CA PRO A 191 -5.23 13.07 4.23
C PRO A 191 -3.75 12.75 4.45
N GLY A 192 -2.88 13.72 4.17
CA GLY A 192 -1.43 13.51 4.07
C GLY A 192 -0.89 13.44 2.64
N GLY A 193 -1.77 13.39 1.64
CA GLY A 193 -1.37 13.59 0.26
C GLY A 193 -0.54 12.44 -0.32
N LEU A 194 0.31 12.77 -1.28
CA LEU A 194 1.17 11.78 -1.96
C LEU A 194 2.28 11.23 -1.07
N ASP A 195 2.55 11.86 0.07
CA ASP A 195 3.56 11.41 1.02
C ASP A 195 3.20 10.06 1.66
N CYS A 196 1.91 9.70 1.69
CA CYS A 196 1.44 8.36 2.04
C CYS A 196 1.99 7.26 1.11
N PHE A 197 2.45 7.63 -0.09
CA PHE A 197 2.99 6.72 -1.11
C PHE A 197 4.46 7.01 -1.44
N GLY A 198 5.13 7.77 -0.56
CA GLY A 198 6.53 8.17 -0.72
C GLY A 198 7.51 7.01 -0.58
N SER A 199 8.68 7.16 -1.22
CA SER A 199 9.88 6.34 -0.97
C SER A 199 10.64 6.76 0.29
N GLY A 200 10.39 7.97 0.80
CA GLY A 200 11.07 8.49 1.99
C GLY A 200 12.58 8.55 1.78
N PHE A 201 13.34 7.92 2.68
CA PHE A 201 14.80 7.80 2.57
C PHE A 201 15.27 6.64 1.68
N LEU A 202 14.37 5.81 1.13
CA LEU A 202 14.74 4.78 0.16
C LEU A 202 15.06 5.43 -1.19
N PRO A 203 15.86 4.78 -2.07
CA PRO A 203 16.12 5.28 -3.40
C PRO A 203 14.85 5.63 -4.18
N ALA A 204 14.91 6.69 -4.99
CA ALA A 204 13.78 7.18 -5.79
C ALA A 204 13.17 6.12 -6.73
N ALA A 205 13.92 5.07 -7.07
CA ALA A 205 13.41 3.93 -7.83
C ALA A 205 12.20 3.23 -7.19
N TYR A 206 11.98 3.38 -5.88
CA TYR A 206 10.85 2.78 -5.14
C TYR A 206 9.71 3.77 -4.88
N GLN A 207 9.77 4.97 -5.48
CA GLN A 207 8.72 5.98 -5.36
C GLN A 207 7.43 5.50 -6.04
N GLY A 208 6.29 5.70 -5.38
CA GLY A 208 4.99 5.45 -5.97
C GLY A 208 4.77 6.30 -7.21
N SER A 209 4.53 5.63 -8.34
CA SER A 209 4.22 6.28 -9.62
C SER A 209 2.72 6.53 -9.72
N ILE A 210 2.33 7.80 -9.80
CA ILE A 210 0.92 8.19 -9.82
C ILE A 210 0.35 8.09 -11.23
N PHE A 211 -0.74 7.33 -11.37
CA PHE A 211 -1.50 7.16 -12.60
C PHE A 211 -2.87 7.81 -12.42
N LEU A 212 -3.23 8.69 -13.34
CA LEU A 212 -4.51 9.39 -13.36
C LEU A 212 -5.50 8.68 -14.29
N PRO A 213 -6.81 8.67 -13.95
CA PRO A 213 -7.85 7.99 -14.72
C PRO A 213 -8.31 8.88 -15.89
N LYS A 214 -7.36 9.27 -16.74
CA LYS A 214 -7.57 10.12 -17.91
C LYS A 214 -6.70 9.64 -19.06
N GLU A 215 -6.94 10.17 -20.26
CA GLU A 215 -6.25 9.76 -21.50
C GLU A 215 -4.71 9.81 -21.38
N GLN A 216 -4.18 10.79 -20.64
CA GLN A 216 -2.77 10.86 -20.29
C GLN A 216 -2.57 10.51 -18.81
N PRO A 217 -2.32 9.24 -18.48
CA PRO A 217 -2.29 8.77 -17.10
C PRO A 217 -1.04 9.23 -16.35
N ILE A 218 0.08 9.42 -17.05
CA ILE A 218 1.37 9.81 -16.48
C ILE A 218 1.66 11.28 -16.82
N ALA A 219 2.08 12.05 -15.82
CA ALA A 219 2.48 13.44 -16.00
C ALA A 219 3.75 13.54 -16.87
N ASN A 220 3.87 14.61 -17.67
CA ASN A 220 5.06 14.93 -18.47
C ASN A 220 5.51 13.85 -19.46
N VAL A 221 4.61 12.96 -19.90
CA VAL A 221 4.93 11.90 -20.88
C VAL A 221 4.98 12.42 -22.32
N LYS A 222 4.28 13.51 -22.64
CA LYS A 222 4.31 14.14 -23.95
C LYS A 222 5.43 15.18 -24.01
N PRO A 223 6.39 15.07 -24.96
CA PRO A 223 7.41 16.10 -25.17
C PRO A 223 6.76 17.45 -25.47
N THR A 224 7.32 18.52 -24.89
CA THR A 224 6.88 19.90 -25.18
C THR A 224 7.70 20.55 -26.29
N GLU A 225 8.87 19.97 -26.62
CA GLU A 225 9.72 20.41 -27.71
C GLU A 225 9.09 20.11 -29.08
N ALA A 226 9.05 21.13 -29.95
CA ALA A 226 8.60 20.96 -31.33
C ALA A 226 9.57 20.09 -32.17
N ASN A 227 10.85 20.02 -31.80
CA ASN A 227 11.86 19.23 -32.49
C ASN A 227 12.39 18.11 -31.57
N PRO A 228 12.18 16.82 -31.91
CA PRO A 228 12.64 15.69 -31.11
C PRO A 228 14.14 15.71 -30.78
N LYS A 229 14.98 16.26 -31.69
CA LYS A 229 16.42 16.35 -31.46
C LYS A 229 16.78 17.23 -30.26
N LEU A 230 15.99 18.27 -29.98
CA LEU A 230 16.23 19.14 -28.82
C LEU A 230 16.02 18.39 -27.50
N GLN A 231 14.99 17.54 -27.45
CA GLN A 231 14.75 16.70 -26.28
C GLN A 231 15.90 15.70 -26.08
N THR A 232 16.35 15.02 -27.14
CA THR A 232 17.49 14.11 -27.08
C THR A 232 18.75 14.82 -26.57
N ASN A 233 19.07 16.00 -27.11
CA ASN A 233 20.23 16.77 -26.69
C ASN A 233 20.16 17.16 -25.20
N LYS A 234 18.99 17.58 -24.70
CA LYS A 234 18.79 17.87 -23.27
C LYS A 234 19.01 16.63 -22.41
N LEU A 235 18.44 15.49 -22.80
CA LEU A 235 18.61 14.22 -22.08
C LEU A 235 20.07 13.76 -22.08
N ASP A 236 20.81 13.97 -23.17
CA ASP A 236 22.23 13.61 -23.24
C ASP A 236 23.10 14.50 -22.36
N VAL A 237 22.79 15.79 -22.26
CA VAL A 237 23.43 16.69 -21.28
C VAL A 237 23.14 16.24 -19.85
N LEU A 238 21.89 15.93 -19.52
CA LEU A 238 21.52 15.44 -18.17
C LEU A 238 22.27 14.15 -17.82
N ARG A 239 22.29 13.16 -18.73
CA ARG A 239 23.05 11.91 -18.54
C ARG A 239 24.54 12.14 -18.37
N LYS A 240 25.10 13.17 -19.01
CA LYS A 240 26.51 13.54 -18.82
C LYS A 240 26.72 14.07 -17.41
N LEU A 241 25.89 15.03 -16.97
CA LEU A 241 25.96 15.61 -15.63
C LEU A 241 25.76 14.55 -14.52
N ASP A 242 24.81 13.64 -14.69
CA ASP A 242 24.56 12.54 -13.75
C ASP A 242 25.77 11.61 -13.60
N ARG A 243 26.48 11.32 -14.70
CA ARG A 243 27.71 10.51 -14.68
C ARG A 243 28.89 11.25 -14.07
N ASP A 244 28.96 12.58 -14.22
CA ASP A 244 30.06 13.39 -13.70
C ASP A 244 29.88 13.71 -12.20
N SER A 245 28.67 13.51 -11.64
CA SER A 245 28.32 13.81 -10.25
C SER A 245 28.24 12.58 -9.32
N LEU A 246 28.47 11.37 -9.85
CA LEU A 246 28.50 10.08 -9.13
C LEU A 246 29.92 9.51 -9.10
#